data_AF-A0A941PEX9-F1
#
_entry.id   AF-A0A941PEX9-F1
#
_cell.length_a   1.000
_cell.length_b   1.000
_cell.length_c   1.000
_cell.angle_alpha   90.00
_cell.angle_beta   90.00
_cell.angle_gamma   90.00
#
_symmetry.space_group_name_H-M   'P 1'
#
loop_
_entity.id
_entity.type
_entity.pdbx_description
1 polymer ?
#
loop_
_entity_poly.entity_id
_entity_poly.type
_entity_poly.pdbx_seq_one_letter_code
_entity_poly.pdbx_strand_id
1 'polypeptide(L)'
;MIQQTYLYENLCDSQFENLVILICQELLGKGVQGFASGRDGGRDARFYGRAECYPSSTKPWEGLIIIQAKHTNGHNKSFSDKEVYSKENKNSLIAQKIPRIKALSQNKEVDYYMLFSNRRLTANKHFELIKYIAETTDIHCDAIAILGIDEIERYIKLFPRIGQMANIDPVDCPSVIGPQELSEIIEALEKNKRRLLLKFRITLLLPGLLIVKKIKLII
;
A
#
# COMPACT_ATOMS: atom_id res chain seq x y z
N MET A 1 19.88 -4.13 -17.22
CA MET A 1 19.07 -4.15 -15.99
C MET A 1 17.62 -4.23 -16.40
N ILE A 2 16.92 -5.28 -15.99
CA ILE A 2 15.47 -5.37 -16.20
C ILE A 2 14.85 -4.37 -15.24
N GLN A 3 14.11 -3.39 -15.77
CA GLN A 3 13.33 -2.47 -14.95
C GLN A 3 12.17 -3.27 -14.37
N GLN A 4 12.25 -3.58 -13.08
CA GLN A 4 11.18 -4.27 -12.37
C GLN A 4 10.06 -3.25 -12.12
N THR A 5 9.00 -3.34 -12.90
CA THR A 5 7.78 -2.56 -12.68
C THR A 5 6.97 -3.27 -11.60
N TYR A 6 6.78 -2.62 -10.45
CA TYR A 6 5.98 -3.16 -9.36
C TYR A 6 4.51 -2.77 -9.56
N LEU A 7 3.60 -3.72 -9.36
CA LEU A 7 2.14 -3.49 -9.38
C LEU A 7 1.68 -3.15 -7.96
N TYR A 8 1.93 -1.92 -7.52
CA TYR A 8 1.64 -1.50 -6.15
C TYR A 8 0.16 -1.60 -5.79
N GLU A 9 -0.73 -1.47 -6.76
CA GLU A 9 -2.19 -1.65 -6.60
C GLU A 9 -2.60 -3.08 -6.24
N ASN A 10 -1.73 -4.07 -6.51
CA ASN A 10 -2.00 -5.49 -6.22
C ASN A 10 -1.52 -5.89 -4.83
N LEU A 11 -0.85 -4.99 -4.11
CA LEU A 11 -0.45 -5.23 -2.73
C LEU A 11 -1.69 -5.20 -1.83
N CYS A 12 -1.66 -6.00 -0.77
CA CYS A 12 -2.56 -5.79 0.34
C CYS A 12 -2.02 -4.66 1.25
N ASP A 13 -2.88 -4.13 2.11
CA ASP A 13 -2.52 -3.01 2.99
C ASP A 13 -1.30 -3.32 3.87
N SER A 14 -1.20 -4.55 4.40
CA SER A 14 -0.06 -4.95 5.24
C SER A 14 1.26 -5.10 4.46
N GLN A 15 1.20 -5.53 3.20
CA GLN A 15 2.38 -5.54 2.31
C GLN A 15 2.86 -4.10 2.05
N PHE A 16 1.94 -3.19 1.76
CA PHE A 16 2.27 -1.78 1.55
C PHE A 16 2.81 -1.11 2.82
N GLU A 17 2.21 -1.37 3.99
CA GLU A 17 2.72 -0.91 5.28
C GLU A 17 4.13 -1.42 5.55
N ASN A 18 4.40 -2.71 5.31
CA ASN A 18 5.73 -3.28 5.48
C ASN A 18 6.76 -2.65 4.54
N LEU A 19 6.38 -2.39 3.28
CA LEU A 19 7.22 -1.66 2.33
C LEU A 19 7.59 -0.26 2.86
N VAL A 20 6.62 0.49 3.36
CA VAL A 20 6.85 1.82 3.93
C VAL A 20 7.76 1.75 5.16
N ILE A 21 7.56 0.76 6.04
CA ILE A 21 8.43 0.54 7.20
C ILE A 21 9.88 0.30 6.75
N LEU A 22 10.10 -0.56 5.76
CA LEU A 22 11.45 -0.87 5.24
C LEU A 22 12.11 0.37 4.61
N ILE A 23 11.35 1.20 3.88
CA ILE A 23 11.85 2.49 3.38
C ILE A 23 12.25 3.39 4.55
N CYS A 24 11.38 3.56 5.54
CA CYS A 24 11.67 4.36 6.71
C CYS A 24 12.88 3.82 7.51
N GLN A 25 13.12 2.51 7.52
CA GLN A 25 14.31 1.94 8.18
C GLN A 25 15.62 2.32 7.50
N GLU A 26 15.62 2.57 6.19
CA GLU A 26 16.78 3.10 5.46
C GLU A 26 16.94 4.62 5.63
N LEU A 27 15.82 5.35 5.74
CA LEU A 27 15.82 6.82 5.83
C LEU A 27 16.05 7.36 7.25
N LEU A 28 15.40 6.73 8.23
CA LEU A 28 15.33 7.16 9.62
C LEU A 28 16.23 6.30 10.51
N GLY A 29 16.33 5.00 10.22
CA GLY A 29 17.18 4.05 10.94
C GLY A 29 16.41 2.82 11.41
N LYS A 30 17.15 1.79 11.85
CA LYS A 30 16.58 0.48 12.22
C LYS A 30 15.62 0.51 13.42
N GLY A 31 15.57 1.62 14.16
CA GLY A 31 14.64 1.85 15.27
C GLY A 31 13.19 2.16 14.86
N VAL A 32 12.86 2.19 13.56
CA VAL A 32 11.47 2.32 13.10
C VAL A 32 10.66 1.12 13.59
N GLN A 33 9.59 1.41 14.31
CA GLN A 33 8.70 0.43 14.91
C GLN A 33 7.34 0.47 14.19
N GLY A 34 7.04 -0.59 13.45
CA GLY A 34 5.70 -0.83 12.91
C GLY A 34 4.71 -1.26 14.00
N PHE A 35 3.43 -0.97 13.79
CA PHE A 35 2.35 -1.41 14.66
C PHE A 35 1.53 -2.52 14.00
N ALA A 36 0.97 -3.43 14.81
CA ALA A 36 0.10 -4.47 14.29
C ALA A 36 -1.25 -3.86 13.86
N SER A 37 -1.88 -4.48 12.86
CA SER A 37 -3.24 -4.13 12.43
C SER A 37 -4.22 -4.30 13.59
N GLY A 38 -4.81 -3.19 14.05
CA GLY A 38 -5.65 -3.16 15.25
C GLY A 38 -6.29 -1.80 15.51
N ARG A 39 -6.77 -1.57 16.74
CA ARG A 39 -7.41 -0.31 17.18
C ARG A 39 -6.46 0.89 17.20
N ASP A 40 -5.19 0.70 16.84
CA ASP A 40 -4.12 1.70 16.83
C ASP A 40 -4.29 2.82 15.79
N GLY A 41 -5.48 2.90 15.20
CA GLY A 41 -6.14 4.15 14.84
C GLY A 41 -5.43 4.96 13.76
N GLY A 42 -4.59 4.32 12.95
CA GLY A 42 -3.90 4.94 11.83
C GLY A 42 -2.52 5.49 12.14
N ARG A 43 -1.86 5.02 13.21
CA ARG A 43 -0.40 5.03 13.29
C ARG A 43 0.05 3.69 12.71
N ASP A 44 0.77 3.73 11.59
CA ASP A 44 1.20 2.49 10.93
C ASP A 44 2.63 2.16 11.37
N ALA A 45 3.45 3.19 11.64
CA ALA A 45 4.72 3.07 12.34
C ALA A 45 5.11 4.34 13.11
N ARG A 46 6.15 4.25 13.94
CA ARG A 46 6.82 5.40 14.56
C ARG A 46 8.33 5.25 14.56
N PHE A 47 9.02 6.36 14.74
CA PHE A 47 10.45 6.41 15.04
C PHE A 47 10.72 7.48 16.11
N TYR A 48 11.64 7.22 17.03
CA TYR A 48 12.12 8.22 17.98
C TYR A 48 13.65 8.22 17.99
N GLY A 49 14.23 9.37 17.71
CA GLY A 49 15.68 9.55 17.64
C GLY A 49 16.07 10.52 16.54
N ARG A 50 17.35 10.49 16.17
CA ARG A 50 17.88 11.24 15.03
C ARG A 50 17.87 10.36 13.79
N ALA A 51 17.23 10.85 12.72
CA ALA A 51 17.17 10.15 11.44
C ALA A 51 18.57 9.98 10.83
N GLU A 52 18.79 8.87 10.13
CA GLU A 52 20.05 8.59 9.42
C GLU A 52 20.34 9.61 8.32
N CYS A 53 19.39 9.84 7.42
CA CYS A 53 19.62 10.69 6.25
C CYS A 53 18.44 11.54 5.79
N TYR A 54 17.29 11.50 6.47
CA TYR A 54 16.12 12.28 6.07
C TYR A 54 15.92 13.56 6.91
N PRO A 55 15.58 14.71 6.30
CA PRO A 55 15.48 14.96 4.85
C PRO A 55 16.84 15.15 4.18
N SER A 56 17.91 15.33 4.97
CA SER A 56 19.30 15.40 4.51
C SER A 56 20.22 14.88 5.61
N SER A 57 21.35 14.26 5.24
CA SER A 57 22.38 13.84 6.19
C SER A 57 23.03 15.01 6.95
N THR A 58 23.00 16.22 6.37
CA THR A 58 23.54 17.43 7.01
C THR A 58 22.57 18.08 8.00
N LYS A 59 21.28 17.81 7.88
CA LYS A 59 20.23 18.34 8.76
C LYS A 59 19.10 17.30 8.88
N PRO A 60 19.38 16.16 9.53
CA PRO A 60 18.37 15.12 9.69
C PRO A 60 17.29 15.58 10.67
N TRP A 61 16.09 15.04 10.52
CA TRP A 61 15.05 15.18 11.54
C TRP A 61 15.49 14.47 12.83
N GLU A 62 15.18 15.08 13.97
CA GLU A 62 15.51 14.56 15.29
C GLU A 62 14.31 14.77 16.22
N GLY A 63 13.71 13.66 16.69
CA GLY A 63 12.50 13.66 17.50
C GLY A 63 11.59 12.47 17.21
N LEU A 64 10.31 12.61 17.57
CA LEU A 64 9.26 11.63 17.36
C LEU A 64 8.62 11.80 15.99
N ILE A 65 8.83 10.83 15.11
CA ILE A 65 8.29 10.78 13.75
C ILE A 65 7.12 9.78 13.72
N ILE A 66 5.94 10.25 13.33
CA ILE A 66 4.77 9.40 13.10
C ILE A 66 4.64 9.12 11.61
N ILE A 67 4.54 7.83 11.27
CA ILE A 67 4.51 7.34 9.89
C ILE A 67 3.14 6.72 9.62
N GLN A 68 2.51 7.16 8.54
CA GLN A 68 1.26 6.64 8.04
C GLN A 68 1.42 6.16 6.60
N ALA A 69 0.96 4.95 6.31
CA ALA A 69 0.89 4.34 5.00
C ALA A 69 -0.57 4.22 4.58
N LYS A 70 -0.93 4.76 3.41
CA LYS A 70 -2.29 4.69 2.87
C LYS A 70 -2.27 4.09 1.48
N HIS A 71 -2.67 2.84 1.40
CA HIS A 71 -2.75 2.08 0.17
C HIS A 71 -4.09 2.32 -0.58
N THR A 72 -4.14 1.93 -1.85
CA THR A 72 -5.37 1.77 -2.64
C THR A 72 -5.14 0.78 -3.76
N ASN A 73 -6.10 -0.11 -4.01
CA ASN A 73 -6.07 -1.01 -5.16
C ASN A 73 -6.50 -0.32 -6.47
N GLY A 74 -6.80 0.98 -6.45
CA GLY A 74 -7.19 1.70 -7.67
C GLY A 74 -5.99 1.98 -8.57
N HIS A 75 -6.10 1.64 -9.85
CA HIS A 75 -5.08 1.99 -10.85
C HIS A 75 -5.02 3.50 -11.10
N ASN A 76 -3.80 4.03 -11.29
CA ASN A 76 -3.54 5.44 -11.64
C ASN A 76 -4.21 6.46 -10.71
N LYS A 77 -4.43 6.11 -9.43
CA LYS A 77 -5.01 7.01 -8.43
C LYS A 77 -4.09 8.16 -8.07
N SER A 78 -4.69 9.28 -7.67
CA SER A 78 -4.00 10.54 -7.44
C SER A 78 -4.40 11.17 -6.12
N PHE A 79 -3.48 11.90 -5.50
CA PHE A 79 -3.81 12.79 -4.37
C PHE A 79 -4.77 13.93 -4.77
N SER A 80 -4.94 14.18 -6.06
CA SER A 80 -5.90 15.15 -6.58
C SER A 80 -7.33 14.63 -6.66
N ASP A 81 -7.55 13.33 -6.44
CA ASP A 81 -8.89 12.76 -6.43
C ASP A 81 -9.69 13.35 -5.26
N LYS A 82 -10.92 13.80 -5.52
CA LYS A 82 -11.76 14.50 -4.52
C LYS A 82 -12.08 13.66 -3.27
N GLU A 83 -12.01 12.34 -3.41
CA GLU A 83 -12.15 11.39 -2.30
C GLU A 83 -10.95 11.41 -1.35
N VAL A 84 -9.76 11.77 -1.85
CA VAL A 84 -8.51 11.83 -1.08
C VAL A 84 -8.42 13.15 -0.33
N TYR A 85 -8.61 14.26 -1.04
CA TYR A 85 -8.63 15.60 -0.46
C TYR A 85 -9.39 16.60 -1.35
N SER A 86 -10.32 17.33 -0.74
CA SER A 86 -10.79 18.61 -1.26
C SER A 86 -11.13 19.54 -0.11
N LYS A 87 -11.01 20.86 -0.32
CA LYS A 87 -11.31 21.87 0.71
C LYS A 87 -12.77 21.80 1.18
N GLU A 88 -13.70 21.43 0.30
CA GLU A 88 -15.12 21.30 0.67
C GLU A 88 -15.46 19.95 1.32
N ASN A 89 -14.69 18.89 1.03
CA ASN A 89 -15.00 17.53 1.47
C ASN A 89 -14.36 17.22 2.84
N LYS A 90 -15.12 17.49 3.91
CA LYS A 90 -14.75 17.14 5.29
C LYS A 90 -14.66 15.62 5.53
N ASN A 91 -15.22 14.81 4.64
CA ASN A 91 -15.15 13.35 4.68
C ASN A 91 -14.06 12.80 3.76
N SER A 92 -13.16 13.63 3.22
CA SER A 92 -12.02 13.14 2.46
C SER A 92 -11.08 12.30 3.32
N LEU A 93 -10.33 11.39 2.70
CA LEU A 93 -9.40 10.49 3.37
C LEU A 93 -8.48 11.25 4.34
N ILE A 94 -7.89 12.35 3.88
CA ILE A 94 -6.97 13.17 4.69
C ILE A 94 -7.73 13.88 5.81
N ALA A 95 -8.88 14.51 5.52
CA ALA A 95 -9.66 15.24 6.51
C ALA A 95 -10.09 14.35 7.69
N GLN A 96 -10.44 13.08 7.44
CA GLN A 96 -10.79 12.12 8.49
C GLN A 96 -9.60 11.78 9.43
N LYS A 97 -8.35 11.95 8.97
CA LYS A 97 -7.15 11.68 9.77
C LYS A 97 -6.69 12.90 10.56
N ILE A 98 -7.01 14.11 10.12
CA ILE A 98 -6.60 15.38 10.76
C ILE A 98 -6.92 15.43 12.26
N PRO A 99 -8.13 15.10 12.76
CA PRO A 99 -8.43 15.20 14.19
C PRO A 99 -7.47 14.40 15.06
N ARG A 100 -7.02 13.24 14.56
CA ARG A 100 -6.07 12.40 15.26
C ARG A 100 -4.68 13.01 15.26
N ILE A 101 -4.16 13.42 14.10
CA ILE A 101 -2.83 14.04 14.00
C ILE A 101 -2.77 15.30 14.88
N LYS A 102 -3.85 16.09 14.90
CA LYS A 102 -3.99 17.24 15.78
C LYS A 102 -3.90 16.85 17.27
N ALA A 103 -4.57 15.78 17.68
CA ALA A 103 -4.48 15.28 19.05
C ALA A 103 -3.03 14.85 19.41
N LEU A 104 -2.31 14.23 18.47
CA LEU A 104 -0.88 13.89 18.66
C LEU A 104 -0.04 15.14 18.89
N SER A 105 -0.23 16.16 18.06
CA SER A 105 0.50 17.42 18.14
C SER A 105 0.22 18.13 19.47
N GLN A 106 -1.06 18.23 19.85
CA GLN A 106 -1.48 18.85 21.12
C GLN A 106 -0.93 18.13 22.36
N ASN A 107 -0.77 16.81 22.28
CA ASN A 107 -0.18 16.00 23.35
C ASN A 107 1.35 15.93 23.29
N LYS A 108 2.00 16.61 22.34
CA LYS A 108 3.45 16.53 22.08
C LYS A 108 3.94 15.11 21.82
N GLU A 109 3.09 14.32 21.15
CA GLU A 109 3.36 12.94 20.72
C GLU A 109 3.73 12.84 19.23
N VAL A 110 4.06 13.97 18.60
CA VAL A 110 4.58 14.04 17.23
C VAL A 110 5.39 15.31 17.07
N ASP A 111 6.63 15.15 16.60
CA ASP A 111 7.47 16.26 16.16
C ASP A 111 7.43 16.36 14.62
N TYR A 112 7.42 15.20 13.94
CA TYR A 112 7.38 15.11 12.48
C TYR A 112 6.35 14.10 12.00
N TYR A 113 5.74 14.38 10.85
CA TYR A 113 4.70 13.55 10.27
C TYR A 113 5.07 13.12 8.85
N MET A 114 4.99 11.81 8.58
CA MET A 114 5.19 11.24 7.25
C MET A 114 3.94 10.52 6.77
N LEU A 115 3.49 10.85 5.57
CA LEU A 115 2.40 10.15 4.88
C LEU A 115 2.91 9.55 3.58
N PHE A 116 2.81 8.22 3.47
CA PHE A 116 3.10 7.46 2.26
C PHE A 116 1.81 6.98 1.62
N SER A 117 1.76 6.98 0.29
CA SER A 117 0.64 6.41 -0.47
C SER A 117 1.09 6.01 -1.86
N ASN A 118 0.55 4.92 -2.39
CA ASN A 118 0.75 4.48 -3.79
C ASN A 118 -0.04 5.35 -4.80
N ARG A 119 -0.28 6.62 -4.48
CA ARG A 119 -0.97 7.59 -5.34
C ARG A 119 0.04 8.54 -5.96
N ARG A 120 -0.26 9.02 -7.16
CA ARG A 120 0.53 10.09 -7.79
C ARG A 120 0.36 11.39 -7.04
N LEU A 121 1.45 12.12 -6.87
CA LEU A 121 1.48 13.38 -6.14
C LEU A 121 2.07 14.49 -7.01
N THR A 122 1.25 15.47 -7.38
CA THR A 122 1.70 16.63 -8.16
C THR A 122 2.24 17.72 -7.24
N ALA A 123 3.13 18.58 -7.75
CA ALA A 123 3.73 19.66 -6.97
C ALA A 123 2.68 20.60 -6.34
N ASN A 124 1.67 21.01 -7.10
CA ASN A 124 0.59 21.87 -6.60
C ASN A 124 -0.18 21.19 -5.46
N LYS A 125 -0.47 19.89 -5.61
CA LYS A 125 -1.20 19.12 -4.59
C LYS A 125 -0.35 18.87 -3.36
N HIS A 126 0.96 18.63 -3.52
CA HIS A 126 1.93 18.53 -2.43
C HIS A 126 1.94 19.80 -1.56
N PHE A 127 2.07 20.97 -2.18
CA PHE A 127 2.03 22.25 -1.46
C PHE A 127 0.68 22.47 -0.74
N GLU A 128 -0.43 22.19 -1.43
CA GLU A 128 -1.77 22.34 -0.86
C GLU A 128 -1.98 21.44 0.37
N LEU A 129 -1.55 20.17 0.30
CA LEU A 129 -1.72 19.21 1.39
C LEU A 129 -0.82 19.52 2.58
N ILE A 130 0.46 19.88 2.37
CA ILE A 130 1.36 20.28 3.46
C ILE A 130 0.77 21.47 4.20
N LYS A 131 0.36 22.50 3.46
CA LYS A 131 -0.23 23.70 4.05
C LYS A 131 -1.49 23.37 4.85
N TYR A 132 -2.37 22.55 4.29
CA TYR A 132 -3.60 22.13 4.97
C TYR A 132 -3.33 21.34 6.25
N ILE A 133 -2.39 20.38 6.23
CA ILE A 133 -2.03 19.60 7.43
C ILE A 133 -1.40 20.52 8.48
N ALA A 134 -0.48 21.40 8.08
CA ALA A 134 0.19 22.34 8.99
C ALA A 134 -0.82 23.25 9.70
N GLU A 135 -1.70 23.92 8.93
CA GLU A 135 -2.73 24.84 9.46
C GLU A 135 -3.72 24.14 10.40
N THR A 136 -3.99 22.86 10.19
CA THR A 136 -5.00 22.13 10.98
C THR A 136 -4.42 21.40 12.19
N THR A 137 -3.14 21.05 12.17
CA THR A 137 -2.48 20.20 13.19
C THR A 137 -1.42 20.92 14.02
N ASP A 138 -1.06 22.17 13.70
CA ASP A 138 -0.01 22.94 14.38
C ASP A 138 1.40 22.34 14.23
N ILE A 139 1.60 21.49 13.22
CA ILE A 139 2.91 20.95 12.84
C ILE A 139 3.50 21.88 11.77
N HIS A 140 4.77 22.26 11.91
CA HIS A 140 5.43 23.12 10.93
C HIS A 140 5.50 22.45 9.54
N CYS A 141 5.39 23.22 8.45
CA CYS A 141 5.42 22.69 7.08
C CYS A 141 6.67 21.83 6.81
N ASP A 142 7.84 22.25 7.32
CA ASP A 142 9.12 21.53 7.15
C ASP A 142 9.21 20.23 7.97
N ALA A 143 8.24 20.00 8.86
CA ALA A 143 8.13 18.78 9.66
C ALA A 143 7.07 17.80 9.11
N ILE A 144 6.55 18.07 7.91
CA ILE A 144 5.57 17.22 7.22
C ILE A 144 6.18 16.73 5.92
N ALA A 145 6.13 15.42 5.69
CA ALA A 145 6.50 14.80 4.43
C ALA A 145 5.32 14.02 3.84
N ILE A 146 5.02 14.25 2.57
CA ILE A 146 4.00 13.51 1.82
C ILE A 146 4.68 12.88 0.62
N LEU A 147 4.69 11.55 0.60
CA LEU A 147 5.43 10.76 -0.38
C LEU A 147 4.44 9.94 -1.20
N GLY A 148 4.38 10.28 -2.49
CA GLY A 148 3.62 9.55 -3.49
C GLY A 148 4.40 8.39 -4.09
N ILE A 149 3.79 7.76 -5.09
CA ILE A 149 4.36 6.57 -5.74
C ILE A 149 5.73 6.81 -6.39
N ASP A 150 5.96 7.99 -6.98
CA ASP A 150 7.22 8.31 -7.65
C ASP A 150 8.40 8.33 -6.67
N GLU A 151 8.17 8.80 -5.43
CA GLU A 151 9.19 8.81 -4.39
C GLU A 151 9.42 7.41 -3.80
N ILE A 152 8.36 6.62 -3.64
CA ILE A 152 8.48 5.20 -3.25
C ILE A 152 9.34 4.44 -4.27
N GLU A 153 9.06 4.62 -5.57
CA GLU A 153 9.88 4.03 -6.63
C GLU A 153 11.33 4.49 -6.58
N ARG A 154 11.57 5.78 -6.31
CA ARG A 154 12.93 6.32 -6.18
C ARG A 154 13.67 5.63 -5.05
N TYR A 155 13.05 5.45 -3.89
CA TYR A 155 13.68 4.76 -2.75
C TYR A 155 13.94 3.28 -3.04
N ILE A 156 13.02 2.58 -3.70
CA ILE A 156 13.27 1.18 -4.09
C ILE A 156 14.42 1.07 -5.10
N LYS A 157 14.56 2.03 -6.01
CA LYS A 157 15.71 2.10 -6.94
C LYS A 157 17.02 2.37 -6.22
N LEU A 158 17.01 3.25 -5.21
CA LEU A 158 18.18 3.57 -4.38
C LEU A 158 18.56 2.42 -3.43
N PHE A 159 17.55 1.70 -2.94
CA PHE A 159 17.70 0.60 -1.99
C PHE A 159 17.02 -0.68 -2.52
N PRO A 160 17.59 -1.35 -3.55
CA PRO A 160 16.94 -2.51 -4.19
C PRO A 160 16.63 -3.68 -3.25
N ARG A 161 17.36 -3.79 -2.12
CA ARG A 161 17.11 -4.80 -1.08
C ARG A 161 15.71 -4.66 -0.46
N ILE A 162 15.15 -3.45 -0.41
CA ILE A 162 13.78 -3.22 0.10
C ILE A 162 12.77 -4.00 -0.73
N GLY A 163 12.86 -3.96 -2.06
CA GLY A 163 11.94 -4.68 -2.95
C GLY A 163 11.95 -6.19 -2.71
N GLN A 164 13.13 -6.75 -2.41
CA GLN A 164 13.31 -8.16 -2.09
C GLN A 164 12.75 -8.50 -0.70
N MET A 165 13.04 -7.67 0.30
CA MET A 165 12.60 -7.90 1.69
C MET A 165 11.09 -7.69 1.88
N ALA A 166 10.50 -6.75 1.16
CA ALA A 166 9.07 -6.48 1.20
C ALA A 166 8.24 -7.55 0.49
N ASN A 167 8.90 -8.49 -0.21
CA ASN A 167 8.27 -9.54 -1.00
C ASN A 167 7.19 -8.97 -1.95
N ILE A 168 7.54 -7.89 -2.65
CA ILE A 168 6.67 -7.21 -3.62
C ILE A 168 6.61 -8.02 -4.94
N ASP A 169 6.58 -9.35 -4.84
CA ASP A 169 6.45 -10.22 -5.99
C ASP A 169 5.00 -10.12 -6.50
N PRO A 170 4.77 -9.79 -7.78
CA PRO A 170 3.43 -9.68 -8.36
C PRO A 170 2.57 -10.95 -8.24
N VAL A 171 3.15 -12.09 -7.84
CA VAL A 171 2.49 -13.40 -7.77
C VAL A 171 1.93 -13.75 -6.37
N ASP A 172 2.38 -13.08 -5.30
CA ASP A 172 2.12 -13.52 -3.91
C ASP A 172 0.84 -12.95 -3.26
N CYS A 173 0.01 -12.23 -4.02
CA CYS A 173 -1.30 -11.82 -3.51
C CYS A 173 -2.33 -12.94 -3.78
N PRO A 174 -3.10 -13.42 -2.77
CA PRO A 174 -4.24 -14.26 -3.04
C PRO A 174 -5.13 -13.49 -4.00
N SER A 175 -5.32 -14.02 -5.21
CA SER A 175 -5.95 -13.30 -6.32
C SER A 175 -7.17 -12.53 -5.83
N VAL A 176 -7.06 -11.20 -5.77
CA VAL A 176 -8.22 -10.35 -5.52
C VAL A 176 -8.98 -10.39 -6.83
N ILE A 177 -9.78 -11.43 -7.01
CA ILE A 177 -10.61 -11.60 -8.20
C ILE A 177 -11.58 -10.42 -8.20
N GLY A 178 -11.39 -9.50 -9.15
CA GLY A 178 -12.28 -8.35 -9.30
C GLY A 178 -13.68 -8.81 -9.71
N PRO A 179 -14.73 -8.00 -9.52
CA PRO A 179 -16.11 -8.38 -9.87
C PRO A 179 -16.26 -8.82 -11.34
N GLN A 180 -15.53 -8.17 -12.26
CA GLN A 180 -15.50 -8.53 -13.68
C GLN A 180 -14.88 -9.91 -13.92
N GLU A 181 -13.70 -10.20 -13.37
CA GLU A 181 -13.07 -11.51 -13.49
C GLU A 181 -13.92 -12.61 -12.84
N LEU A 182 -14.57 -12.31 -11.71
CA LEU A 182 -15.53 -13.21 -11.07
C LEU A 182 -16.71 -13.52 -12.00
N SER A 183 -17.23 -12.50 -12.69
CA SER A 183 -18.29 -12.67 -13.69
C SER A 183 -17.84 -13.56 -14.85
N GLU A 184 -16.65 -13.31 -15.39
CA GLU A 184 -16.08 -14.10 -16.48
C GLU A 184 -15.85 -15.56 -16.08
N ILE A 185 -15.38 -15.81 -14.85
CA ILE A 185 -15.22 -17.16 -14.29
C ILE A 185 -16.59 -17.84 -14.13
N ILE A 186 -17.60 -17.13 -13.61
CA ILE A 186 -18.96 -17.66 -13.45
C ILE A 186 -19.55 -18.01 -14.82
N GLU A 187 -19.42 -17.13 -15.81
CA GLU A 187 -19.88 -17.38 -17.18
C GLU A 187 -19.15 -18.55 -17.85
N ALA A 188 -17.83 -18.64 -17.64
CA ALA A 188 -17.03 -19.75 -18.17
C ALA A 188 -17.41 -21.09 -17.51
N LEU A 189 -17.68 -21.10 -16.21
CA LEU A 189 -18.20 -22.26 -15.48
C LEU A 189 -19.59 -22.65 -15.96
N GLU A 190 -20.48 -21.67 -16.19
CA GLU A 190 -21.82 -21.91 -16.71
C GLU A 190 -21.80 -22.49 -18.12
N LYS A 191 -21.00 -21.91 -19.03
CA LYS A 191 -20.81 -22.43 -20.40
C LYS A 191 -20.28 -23.86 -20.39
N ASN A 192 -19.40 -24.20 -19.46
CA ASN A 192 -18.84 -25.55 -19.32
C ASN A 192 -19.67 -26.49 -18.43
N LYS A 193 -20.76 -26.01 -17.80
CA LYS A 193 -21.62 -26.79 -16.90
C LYS A 193 -22.16 -28.04 -17.59
N ARG A 194 -22.61 -27.95 -18.85
CA ARG A 194 -23.07 -29.11 -19.63
C ARG A 194 -21.96 -30.13 -19.90
N ARG A 195 -20.72 -29.68 -20.14
CA ARG A 195 -19.55 -30.52 -20.44
C ARG A 195 -19.00 -31.22 -19.20
N LEU A 196 -19.02 -30.54 -18.05
CA LEU A 196 -18.68 -31.09 -16.74
C LEU A 196 -19.72 -32.11 -16.27
N LEU A 197 -21.02 -31.81 -16.43
CA LEU A 197 -22.10 -32.73 -16.09
C LEU A 197 -22.11 -33.98 -16.99
N LEU A 198 -21.79 -33.86 -18.29
CA LEU A 198 -21.66 -35.03 -19.18
C LEU A 198 -20.51 -35.95 -18.75
N LYS A 199 -19.35 -35.39 -18.35
CA LYS A 199 -18.20 -36.17 -17.86
C LYS A 199 -18.52 -36.92 -16.56
N PHE A 200 -19.22 -36.27 -15.62
CA PHE A 200 -19.68 -36.94 -14.39
C PHE A 200 -20.71 -38.05 -14.69
N ARG A 201 -21.64 -37.82 -15.63
CA ARG A 201 -22.65 -38.82 -16.01
C ARG A 201 -22.05 -40.04 -16.70
N ILE A 202 -21.07 -39.87 -17.59
CA ILE A 202 -20.35 -40.98 -18.24
C ILE A 202 -19.52 -41.78 -17.22
N THR A 203 -18.93 -41.11 -16.23
CA THR A 203 -18.17 -41.76 -15.15
C THR A 203 -19.06 -42.59 -14.23
N LEU A 204 -20.32 -42.16 -14.00
CA LEU A 204 -21.30 -42.90 -13.20
C LEU A 204 -22.05 -44.01 -13.97
N LEU A 205 -22.16 -43.92 -15.30
CA LEU A 205 -22.84 -44.92 -16.15
C LEU A 205 -21.94 -46.09 -16.59
N LEU A 206 -20.63 -45.99 -16.40
CA LEU A 206 -19.68 -47.08 -16.67
C LEU A 206 -18.84 -47.39 -15.41
N PRO A 207 -19.44 -47.96 -14.35
CA PRO A 207 -18.67 -48.48 -13.23
C PRO A 207 -17.98 -49.77 -13.68
N GLY A 208 -16.85 -49.68 -14.39
CA GLY A 208 -16.12 -50.89 -14.77
C GLY A 208 -15.02 -50.80 -15.82
N LEU A 209 -14.83 -49.68 -16.54
CA LEU A 209 -13.73 -49.58 -17.51
C LEU A 209 -12.64 -48.63 -17.01
N LEU A 210 -11.78 -49.16 -16.15
CA LEU A 210 -10.45 -48.61 -15.90
C LEU A 210 -9.65 -48.66 -17.21
N ILE A 211 -9.69 -47.58 -18.00
CA ILE A 211 -8.62 -47.30 -18.96
C ILE A 211 -7.81 -46.15 -18.37
N VAL A 212 -6.73 -46.52 -17.69
CA VAL A 212 -5.65 -45.61 -17.30
C VAL A 212 -5.01 -45.06 -18.57
N LYS A 213 -5.54 -43.97 -19.13
CA LYS A 213 -4.76 -43.11 -20.00
C LYS A 213 -4.11 -42.05 -19.13
N LYS A 214 -2.82 -42.28 -18.82
CA LYS A 214 -1.89 -41.27 -18.30
C LYS A 214 -2.05 -40.00 -19.15
N ILE A 215 -2.66 -38.97 -18.58
CA ILE A 215 -2.49 -37.61 -19.06
C ILE A 215 -1.23 -37.10 -18.36
N LYS A 216 -0.14 -36.98 -19.13
CA LYS A 216 1.02 -36.18 -18.74
C LYS A 216 0.52 -34.74 -18.53
N LEU A 217 0.45 -34.30 -17.28
CA LEU A 217 0.46 -32.88 -16.98
C LEU A 217 1.91 -32.44 -17.19
N ILE A 218 2.17 -31.75 -18.29
CA ILE A 218 3.40 -30.95 -18.44
C ILE A 218 3.15 -29.74 -17.54
N ILE A 219 3.80 -29.76 -16.37
CA ILE A 219 4.13 -28.56 -15.60
C ILE A 219 5.40 -27.99 -16.24
#